data_AF-A0A2V8KZ97-F1
#
_entry.id   AF-A0A2V8KZ97-F1
#
_cell.length_a   1.000
_cell.length_b   1.000
_cell.length_c   1.000
_cell.angle_alpha   90.00
_cell.angle_beta   90.00
_cell.angle_gamma   90.00
#
_symmetry.space_group_name_H-M   'P 1'
#
loop_
_entity.id
_entity.type
_entity.pdbx_description
1 polymer ?
#
loop_
_entity_poly.entity_id
_entity_poly.type
_entity_poly.pdbx_seq_one_letter_code
_entity_poly.pdbx_strand_id
1 'polypeptide(L)'
;MGSGKHSPPRRGGREERAREGEASRDAAPSEAKAQTGWREARARQGEAPIEDRRKRFGRTDHPGVPRHPSSARSGITKINPVQLEIFKSLFHAIAEEMGATLKRTAFSPNIKERRDYSCAIFDHRGDMVAQGDHMPVHLGSMPLSVKAAIEHREMGPGDMVILNDPYKGGTHLPDLTLVSGVFSKRKLLFYAACRAHQSDIGGMSPGSMPLAEEIYQEGLRIPPTKLISKGNINRDVWEIVLANVRTPGERDGDLSAMIGANRTGERRLKEIVAKYGWTEVNRYVGAILDYTERMTRQAILQIRDGVYEAEDFLDDDGIRGKPIAIRVKLAIKEGSAVIDFSNSDPQADGSVNAVYAITASVVFYVFRTLVGFPIPSNAGGMRPLRIIAPEGTIVNARPPAAVCGGNVETSQRIVDVLYRCLSQAMPDRIPAASQGTMNNVTFGAIDPRTKQPVAYYETVSGGMGARPTMDGLSGVHTHMTNSLNTPIEALEHAYPVRLLRYSLRHNSGGRGKWRGGDGVVRELRFLARAQVTVLSERRKFAPYGLHGAEAGAPGINLITQNNGKAEQLPSKFTRWVEEGDVLSIQTPGGGGWGTA
;
A
#
# COMPACT_ATOMS: atom_id res chain seq x y z
N MET A 1 -8.30 -46.01 -60.51
CA MET A 1 -7.00 -46.29 -61.17
C MET A 1 -5.93 -46.01 -60.12
N GLY A 2 -5.39 -46.96 -59.34
CA GLY A 2 -4.69 -48.21 -59.64
C GLY A 2 -3.24 -48.05 -59.12
N SER A 3 -2.92 -48.43 -57.87
CA SER A 3 -2.11 -49.62 -57.45
C SER A 3 -0.60 -49.51 -57.72
N GLY A 4 0.37 -49.91 -56.88
CA GLY A 4 0.44 -50.73 -55.64
C GLY A 4 1.82 -50.53 -54.95
N LYS A 5 1.96 -50.68 -53.62
CA LYS A 5 2.34 -51.87 -52.82
C LYS A 5 3.68 -52.56 -53.20
N HIS A 6 4.62 -52.60 -52.24
CA HIS A 6 5.18 -53.85 -51.66
C HIS A 6 6.08 -53.60 -50.42
N SER A 7 6.08 -54.58 -49.51
CA SER A 7 6.87 -54.76 -48.27
C SER A 7 7.30 -56.25 -48.24
N PRO A 8 7.86 -56.82 -47.14
CA PRO A 8 9.11 -56.62 -46.36
C PRO A 8 10.00 -57.91 -46.43
N PRO A 9 11.01 -58.15 -45.55
CA PRO A 9 10.84 -58.94 -44.29
C PRO A 9 11.77 -58.50 -43.11
N ARG A 10 11.41 -58.57 -41.82
CA ARG A 10 11.41 -59.63 -40.75
C ARG A 10 12.77 -60.19 -40.22
N ARG A 11 13.06 -59.78 -38.95
CA ARG A 11 13.47 -60.50 -37.71
C ARG A 11 14.68 -61.47 -37.66
N GLY A 12 15.52 -61.28 -36.63
CA GLY A 12 15.97 -62.36 -35.73
C GLY A 12 17.44 -62.32 -35.28
N GLY A 13 17.70 -62.33 -33.96
CA GLY A 13 19.03 -62.63 -33.37
C GLY A 13 19.19 -62.11 -31.93
N ARG A 14 19.44 -63.02 -30.98
CA ARG A 14 19.41 -62.90 -29.51
C ARG A 14 20.78 -63.27 -28.92
N GLU A 15 21.10 -62.74 -27.72
CA GLU A 15 21.97 -63.32 -26.64
C GLU A 15 23.48 -63.47 -26.95
N GLU A 16 24.47 -63.33 -26.06
CA GLU A 16 24.60 -63.36 -24.59
C GLU A 16 26.03 -62.84 -24.16
N ARG A 17 26.15 -62.25 -22.95
CA ARG A 17 27.25 -62.28 -21.92
C ARG A 17 28.74 -62.03 -22.31
N ALA A 18 29.67 -61.46 -21.50
CA ALA A 18 29.75 -60.91 -20.14
C ALA A 18 31.18 -60.31 -19.91
N ARG A 19 31.36 -59.64 -18.75
CA ARG A 19 32.59 -59.14 -18.07
C ARG A 19 33.08 -57.74 -18.44
N GLU A 20 33.56 -56.87 -17.54
CA GLU A 20 33.64 -56.73 -16.08
C GLU A 20 34.15 -55.29 -15.86
N GLY A 21 33.72 -54.58 -14.81
CA GLY A 21 34.25 -53.25 -14.49
C GLY A 21 33.35 -52.46 -13.54
N GLU A 22 33.56 -52.66 -12.24
CA GLU A 22 32.93 -51.97 -11.12
C GLU A 22 33.27 -50.47 -11.07
N ALA A 23 32.29 -49.63 -10.68
CA ALA A 23 32.45 -48.63 -9.62
C ALA A 23 31.12 -47.93 -9.26
N SER A 24 30.70 -48.17 -8.00
CA SER A 24 29.84 -47.38 -7.11
C SER A 24 28.49 -46.81 -7.61
N ARG A 25 27.42 -47.43 -7.11
CA ARG A 25 26.15 -46.75 -6.79
C ARG A 25 26.30 -46.07 -5.43
N ASP A 26 25.82 -44.83 -5.29
CA ASP A 26 25.18 -44.42 -4.04
C ASP A 26 24.15 -43.31 -4.28
N ALA A 27 23.11 -43.38 -3.44
CA ALA A 27 21.77 -42.87 -3.66
C ALA A 27 21.58 -41.36 -3.41
N ALA A 28 20.51 -40.82 -3.99
CA ALA A 28 20.01 -39.47 -3.80
C ALA A 28 19.62 -39.17 -2.33
N PRO A 29 19.87 -37.96 -1.79
CA PRO A 29 19.36 -37.56 -0.50
C PRO A 29 18.04 -36.77 -0.59
N SER A 30 17.16 -37.09 0.35
CA SER A 30 15.84 -36.54 0.60
C SER A 30 15.87 -35.15 1.27
N GLU A 31 14.81 -34.37 1.00
CA GLU A 31 14.52 -32.98 1.39
C GLU A 31 14.37 -32.68 2.91
N ALA A 32 14.94 -33.47 3.81
CA ALA A 32 14.68 -33.32 5.25
C ALA A 32 15.80 -32.64 6.08
N LYS A 33 16.81 -32.02 5.47
CA LYS A 33 17.99 -31.46 6.20
C LYS A 33 18.29 -29.97 6.01
N ALA A 34 17.38 -29.19 5.43
CA ALA A 34 17.58 -27.74 5.26
C ALA A 34 16.98 -26.86 6.39
N GLN A 35 16.37 -27.44 7.42
CA GLN A 35 15.66 -26.69 8.48
C GLN A 35 16.38 -26.57 9.83
N THR A 36 17.60 -27.07 10.00
CA THR A 36 18.30 -27.05 11.31
C THR A 36 19.43 -26.02 11.42
N GLY A 37 19.81 -25.30 10.34
CA GLY A 37 20.89 -24.31 10.37
C GLY A 37 20.55 -22.93 10.96
N TRP A 38 19.27 -22.64 11.22
CA TRP A 38 18.81 -21.31 11.65
C TRP A 38 18.61 -21.16 13.18
N ARG A 39 18.82 -22.24 13.96
CA ARG A 39 18.66 -22.22 15.43
C ARG A 39 19.96 -22.13 16.24
N GLU A 40 21.13 -22.21 15.60
CA GLU A 40 22.43 -22.21 16.32
C GLU A 40 23.19 -20.87 16.31
N ALA A 41 22.66 -19.83 15.67
CA ALA A 41 23.30 -18.51 15.63
C ALA A 41 22.92 -17.57 16.80
N ARG A 42 22.15 -18.03 17.81
CA ARG A 42 21.69 -17.20 18.93
C ARG A 42 22.18 -17.63 20.32
N ALA A 43 23.24 -18.44 20.38
CA ALA A 43 23.84 -18.91 21.63
C ALA A 43 25.34 -18.55 21.71
N ARG A 44 25.69 -17.26 21.57
CA ARG A 44 27.01 -16.72 21.96
C ARG A 44 26.87 -15.28 22.45
N GLN A 45 26.54 -15.16 23.74
CA GLN A 45 26.64 -14.03 24.68
C GLN A 45 25.75 -14.47 25.85
N GLY A 46 26.21 -14.97 27.00
CA GLY A 46 27.42 -14.65 27.75
C GLY A 46 26.99 -13.94 29.03
N GLU A 47 26.35 -14.65 29.98
CA GLU A 47 26.12 -14.17 31.36
C GLU A 47 26.10 -15.37 32.32
N ALA A 48 26.85 -15.22 33.43
CA ALA A 48 27.24 -16.26 34.39
C ALA A 48 26.14 -16.54 35.45
N PRO A 49 26.19 -17.70 36.15
CA PRO A 49 25.11 -18.15 37.03
C PRO A 49 25.20 -17.57 38.45
N ILE A 50 24.06 -17.18 39.02
CA ILE A 50 23.90 -16.84 40.43
C ILE A 50 23.47 -18.08 41.21
N GLU A 51 24.30 -18.47 42.17
CA GLU A 51 24.11 -19.62 43.06
C GLU A 51 22.95 -19.47 44.06
N ASP A 52 22.40 -20.65 44.36
CA ASP A 52 21.43 -20.98 45.39
C ASP A 52 21.96 -20.69 46.81
N ARG A 53 21.20 -19.91 47.59
CA ARG A 53 21.28 -19.93 49.06
C ARG A 53 19.88 -19.93 49.67
N ARG A 54 19.33 -21.13 49.84
CA ARG A 54 18.37 -21.42 50.91
C ARG A 54 19.07 -21.44 52.28
N LYS A 55 18.53 -20.72 53.28
CA LYS A 55 18.16 -21.27 54.60
C LYS A 55 17.52 -20.25 55.56
N ARG A 56 16.38 -20.70 56.12
CA ARG A 56 15.87 -20.60 57.50
C ARG A 56 15.21 -19.30 58.02
N PHE A 57 13.94 -19.49 58.39
CA PHE A 57 13.24 -19.28 59.68
C PHE A 57 11.87 -18.66 59.34
N GLY A 58 10.71 -19.21 59.64
CA GLY A 58 10.20 -19.87 60.84
C GLY A 58 8.69 -19.50 60.88
N ARG A 59 7.80 -20.48 60.99
CA ARG A 59 6.34 -20.28 61.09
C ARG A 59 5.98 -19.52 62.37
N THR A 60 5.01 -18.62 62.30
CA THR A 60 3.99 -18.43 63.34
C THR A 60 2.65 -18.03 62.69
N ASP A 61 1.60 -18.78 63.05
CA ASP A 61 0.20 -18.50 62.74
C ASP A 61 -0.36 -17.47 63.73
N HIS A 62 -1.19 -16.54 63.26
CA HIS A 62 -2.22 -15.89 64.08
C HIS A 62 -3.46 -15.54 63.24
N PRO A 63 -4.69 -15.77 63.76
CA PRO A 63 -5.94 -15.58 63.02
C PRO A 63 -6.62 -14.22 63.31
N GLY A 64 -7.35 -13.70 62.31
CA GLY A 64 -8.57 -12.92 62.50
C GLY A 64 -8.45 -11.39 62.64
N VAL A 65 -8.80 -10.66 61.57
CA VAL A 65 -9.54 -9.38 61.65
C VAL A 65 -10.46 -9.27 60.42
N PRO A 66 -11.79 -9.10 60.57
CA PRO A 66 -12.70 -8.87 59.46
C PRO A 66 -12.59 -7.42 58.97
N ARG A 67 -12.29 -7.20 57.69
CA ARG A 67 -12.37 -5.87 57.07
C ARG A 67 -13.80 -5.63 56.57
N HIS A 68 -14.47 -4.65 57.17
CA HIS A 68 -15.73 -4.08 56.72
C HIS A 68 -15.66 -3.60 55.25
N PRO A 69 -16.79 -3.62 54.51
CA PRO A 69 -16.84 -3.20 53.12
C PRO A 69 -16.78 -1.67 53.05
N SER A 70 -15.63 -1.10 52.70
CA SER A 70 -15.54 0.33 52.44
C SER A 70 -16.14 0.63 51.06
N SER A 71 -17.36 1.18 51.09
CA SER A 71 -17.84 2.27 50.25
C SER A 71 -17.41 2.28 48.78
N ALA A 72 -18.37 2.02 47.91
CA ALA A 72 -18.32 2.36 46.49
C ALA A 72 -17.84 3.80 46.28
N ARG A 73 -16.56 3.95 45.92
CA ARG A 73 -16.07 5.15 45.25
C ARG A 73 -16.36 4.96 43.77
N SER A 74 -17.19 5.86 43.23
CA SER A 74 -17.28 6.19 41.82
C SER A 74 -15.86 6.52 41.32
N GLY A 75 -15.14 5.50 40.89
CA GLY A 75 -13.76 5.60 40.43
C GLY A 75 -13.77 5.73 38.92
N ILE A 76 -13.33 6.88 38.42
CA ILE A 76 -12.72 6.93 37.09
C ILE A 76 -11.51 5.97 37.18
N THR A 77 -11.69 4.74 36.71
CA THR A 77 -10.65 3.73 36.72
C THR A 77 -9.54 4.18 35.76
N LYS A 78 -8.44 4.67 36.35
CA LYS A 78 -7.23 5.10 35.64
C LYS A 78 -6.88 4.05 34.58
N ILE A 79 -6.62 4.48 33.34
CA ILE A 79 -6.19 3.59 32.25
C ILE A 79 -4.95 2.83 32.72
N ASN A 80 -5.00 1.50 32.69
CA ASN A 80 -3.86 0.66 33.03
C ASN A 80 -2.92 0.59 31.81
N PRO A 81 -1.64 0.98 31.94
CA PRO A 81 -0.70 1.01 30.81
C PRO A 81 -0.43 -0.38 30.22
N VAL A 82 -0.43 -1.43 31.05
CA VAL A 82 -0.26 -2.82 30.58
C VAL A 82 -1.44 -3.23 29.71
N GLN A 83 -2.66 -2.95 30.16
CA GLN A 83 -3.86 -3.24 29.38
C GLN A 83 -3.94 -2.42 28.09
N LEU A 84 -3.51 -1.16 28.13
CA LEU A 84 -3.45 -0.32 26.94
C LEU A 84 -2.58 -0.96 25.84
N GLU A 85 -1.38 -1.44 26.19
CA GLU A 85 -0.50 -2.13 25.23
C GLU A 85 -1.07 -3.48 24.77
N ILE A 86 -1.77 -4.21 25.64
CA ILE A 86 -2.48 -5.45 25.27
C ILE A 86 -3.55 -5.15 24.22
N PHE A 87 -4.45 -4.19 24.48
CA PHE A 87 -5.53 -3.85 23.54
C PHE A 87 -4.99 -3.30 22.22
N LYS A 88 -3.98 -2.43 22.28
CA LYS A 88 -3.27 -1.92 21.09
C LYS A 88 -2.74 -3.08 20.24
N SER A 89 -2.04 -4.04 20.84
CA SER A 89 -1.50 -5.20 20.15
C SER A 89 -2.60 -6.10 19.59
N LEU A 90 -3.68 -6.31 20.34
CA LEU A 90 -4.82 -7.13 19.90
C LEU A 90 -5.51 -6.53 18.66
N PHE A 91 -5.83 -5.23 18.66
CA PHE A 91 -6.49 -4.61 17.51
C PHE A 91 -5.60 -4.59 16.27
N HIS A 92 -4.31 -4.31 16.42
CA HIS A 92 -3.36 -4.39 15.31
C HIS A 92 -3.24 -5.83 14.78
N ALA A 93 -3.14 -6.83 15.66
CA ALA A 93 -3.08 -8.24 15.25
C ALA A 93 -4.33 -8.68 14.48
N ILE A 94 -5.52 -8.18 14.80
CA ILE A 94 -6.73 -8.46 14.02
C ILE A 94 -6.60 -7.88 12.60
N ALA A 95 -6.16 -6.63 12.46
CA ALA A 95 -5.99 -6.01 11.15
C ALA A 95 -4.95 -6.77 10.30
N GLU A 96 -3.86 -7.25 10.90
CA GLU A 96 -2.87 -8.10 10.25
C GLU A 96 -3.44 -9.49 9.87
N GLU A 97 -4.26 -10.12 10.72
CA GLU A 97 -4.89 -11.41 10.40
C GLU A 97 -5.93 -11.28 9.26
N MET A 98 -6.67 -10.17 9.21
CA MET A 98 -7.53 -9.84 8.07
C MET A 98 -6.69 -9.73 6.79
N GLY A 99 -5.56 -9.02 6.84
CA GLY A 99 -4.63 -8.86 5.73
C GLY A 99 -4.03 -10.18 5.27
N ALA A 100 -3.63 -11.04 6.21
CA ALA A 100 -3.12 -12.37 5.91
C ALA A 100 -4.19 -13.27 5.26
N THR A 101 -5.46 -13.15 5.67
CA THR A 101 -6.58 -13.83 5.03
C THR A 101 -6.69 -13.37 3.58
N LEU A 102 -6.81 -12.05 3.36
CA LEU A 102 -6.95 -11.45 2.03
C LEU A 102 -5.82 -11.89 1.09
N LYS A 103 -4.57 -11.73 1.52
CA LYS A 103 -3.38 -12.10 0.74
C LYS A 103 -3.38 -13.57 0.32
N ARG A 104 -3.76 -14.48 1.23
CA ARG A 104 -3.67 -15.92 0.98
C ARG A 104 -4.80 -16.46 0.11
N THR A 105 -5.93 -15.78 0.05
CA THR A 105 -7.11 -16.25 -0.69
C THR A 105 -7.39 -15.44 -1.96
N ALA A 106 -6.67 -14.34 -2.20
CA ALA A 106 -6.79 -13.55 -3.42
C ALA A 106 -6.21 -14.28 -4.64
N PHE A 107 -6.74 -13.93 -5.81
CA PHE A 107 -6.42 -14.57 -7.08
C PHE A 107 -5.43 -13.71 -7.87
N SER A 108 -5.54 -12.38 -7.79
CA SER A 108 -4.65 -11.48 -8.51
C SER A 108 -3.21 -11.50 -7.96
N PRO A 109 -2.18 -11.50 -8.82
CA PRO A 109 -0.80 -11.24 -8.41
C PRO A 109 -0.65 -9.89 -7.69
N ASN A 110 -1.51 -8.91 -7.98
CA ASN A 110 -1.50 -7.60 -7.34
C ASN A 110 -1.74 -7.68 -5.83
N ILE A 111 -2.78 -8.41 -5.40
CA ILE A 111 -3.06 -8.57 -3.97
C ILE A 111 -2.12 -9.61 -3.34
N LYS A 112 -1.93 -10.75 -4.02
CA LYS A 112 -1.22 -11.90 -3.46
C LYS A 112 0.29 -11.66 -3.32
N GLU A 113 0.92 -11.15 -4.36
CA GLU A 113 2.38 -10.98 -4.41
C GLU A 113 2.78 -9.56 -3.99
N ARG A 114 2.19 -8.54 -4.61
CA ARG A 114 2.56 -7.13 -4.37
C ARG A 114 1.99 -6.56 -3.07
N ARG A 115 0.94 -7.16 -2.53
CA ARG A 115 0.26 -6.74 -1.28
C ARG A 115 -0.34 -5.34 -1.36
N ASP A 116 -0.94 -5.00 -2.50
CA ASP A 116 -1.64 -3.72 -2.65
C ASP A 116 -3.07 -3.80 -2.07
N TYR A 117 -3.13 -3.81 -0.74
CA TYR A 117 -4.37 -3.85 0.02
C TYR A 117 -4.17 -3.21 1.40
N SER A 118 -5.24 -2.99 2.17
CA SER A 118 -5.16 -2.69 3.60
C SER A 118 -6.40 -3.22 4.32
N CYS A 119 -6.23 -3.52 5.60
CA CYS A 119 -7.31 -3.92 6.50
C CYS A 119 -7.27 -3.02 7.73
N ALA A 120 -8.45 -2.62 8.20
CA ALA A 120 -8.58 -1.76 9.36
C ALA A 120 -9.86 -2.04 10.15
N ILE A 121 -9.81 -1.63 11.40
CA ILE A 121 -10.88 -1.76 12.38
C ILE A 121 -11.29 -0.37 12.81
N PHE A 122 -12.59 -0.16 12.91
CA PHE A 122 -13.19 1.11 13.30
C PHE A 122 -14.12 0.88 14.48
N ASP A 123 -14.21 1.85 15.39
CA ASP A 123 -15.13 1.79 16.50
C ASP A 123 -16.59 1.93 16.04
N HIS A 124 -17.53 1.86 16.98
CA HIS A 124 -18.97 2.02 16.70
C HIS A 124 -19.36 3.40 16.13
N ARG A 125 -18.46 4.39 16.15
CA ARG A 125 -18.66 5.75 15.60
C ARG A 125 -18.03 5.91 14.22
N GLY A 126 -17.28 4.92 13.75
CA GLY A 126 -16.55 4.98 12.49
C GLY A 126 -15.15 5.58 12.60
N ASP A 127 -14.62 5.78 13.81
CA ASP A 127 -13.24 6.21 14.00
C ASP A 127 -12.29 5.03 13.86
N MET A 128 -11.26 5.17 13.02
CA MET A 128 -10.25 4.13 12.82
C MET A 128 -9.49 3.89 14.11
N VAL A 129 -9.45 2.64 14.57
CA VAL A 129 -8.78 2.19 15.81
C VAL A 129 -7.41 1.61 15.51
N ALA A 130 -7.33 0.80 14.45
CA ALA A 130 -6.10 0.16 13.99
C ALA A 130 -6.20 -0.15 12.50
N GLN A 131 -5.07 -0.01 11.81
CA GLN A 131 -4.87 -0.43 10.43
C GLN A 131 -3.60 -1.30 10.38
N GLY A 132 -3.58 -2.29 9.49
CA GLY A 132 -2.37 -3.06 9.22
C GLY A 132 -1.34 -2.26 8.40
N ASP A 133 -0.07 -2.62 8.49
CA ASP A 133 1.07 -1.85 7.94
C ASP A 133 1.29 -2.07 6.43
N HIS A 134 0.23 -1.85 5.66
CA HIS A 134 0.23 -2.10 4.22
C HIS A 134 0.47 -0.81 3.42
N MET A 135 -0.59 -0.07 3.03
CA MET A 135 -0.46 1.08 2.13
C MET A 135 -0.67 2.43 2.84
N PRO A 136 0.32 3.35 2.84
CA PRO A 136 0.18 4.66 3.49
C PRO A 136 -0.94 5.53 2.94
N VAL A 137 -1.28 5.40 1.66
CA VAL A 137 -2.38 6.17 1.04
C VAL A 137 -3.77 5.83 1.60
N HIS A 138 -3.89 4.73 2.35
CA HIS A 138 -5.14 4.33 3.01
C HIS A 138 -5.36 5.01 4.36
N LEU A 139 -4.33 5.63 4.94
CA LEU A 139 -4.35 6.19 6.30
C LEU A 139 -5.46 7.24 6.53
N GLY A 140 -5.74 8.09 5.54
CA GLY A 140 -6.82 9.09 5.59
C GLY A 140 -8.05 8.71 4.76
N SER A 141 -7.86 7.95 3.68
CA SER A 141 -8.92 7.63 2.73
C SER A 141 -9.80 6.46 3.16
N MET A 142 -9.26 5.47 3.89
CA MET A 142 -10.06 4.37 4.41
C MET A 142 -11.09 4.84 5.47
N PRO A 143 -10.74 5.73 6.43
CA PRO A 143 -11.73 6.38 7.30
C PRO A 143 -12.86 7.10 6.55
N LEU A 144 -12.55 7.83 5.48
CA LEU A 144 -13.57 8.54 4.70
C LEU A 144 -14.48 7.59 3.93
N SER A 145 -13.95 6.47 3.41
CA SER A 145 -14.79 5.41 2.82
C SER A 145 -15.75 4.78 3.84
N VAL A 146 -15.27 4.49 5.04
CA VAL A 146 -16.12 3.92 6.11
C VAL A 146 -17.19 4.92 6.52
N LYS A 147 -16.83 6.18 6.72
CA LYS A 147 -17.79 7.26 7.00
C LYS A 147 -18.86 7.37 5.91
N ALA A 148 -18.45 7.39 4.64
CA ALA A 148 -19.40 7.43 3.53
C ALA A 148 -20.33 6.21 3.50
N ALA A 149 -19.82 5.01 3.78
CA ALA A 149 -20.63 3.80 3.88
C ALA A 149 -21.68 3.90 4.99
N ILE A 150 -21.28 4.37 6.18
CA ILE A 150 -22.17 4.55 7.35
C ILE A 150 -23.26 5.58 7.07
N GLU A 151 -22.90 6.72 6.49
CA GLU A 151 -23.85 7.82 6.23
C GLU A 151 -24.87 7.47 5.14
N HIS A 152 -24.49 6.67 4.15
CA HIS A 152 -25.35 6.39 3.00
C HIS A 152 -26.13 5.08 3.12
N ARG A 153 -25.73 4.16 4.00
CA ARG A 153 -26.32 2.83 4.11
C ARG A 153 -26.44 2.39 5.56
N GLU A 154 -27.67 2.12 5.99
CA GLU A 154 -27.90 1.39 7.23
C GLU A 154 -27.38 -0.04 7.10
N MET A 155 -26.46 -0.44 7.98
CA MET A 155 -25.92 -1.80 8.03
C MET A 155 -26.55 -2.58 9.18
N GLY A 156 -27.06 -3.78 8.89
CA GLY A 156 -27.48 -4.74 9.89
C GLY A 156 -26.49 -5.90 10.07
N PRO A 157 -26.75 -6.83 11.01
CA PRO A 157 -25.96 -8.03 11.17
C PRO A 157 -25.84 -8.82 9.86
N GLY A 158 -24.60 -9.09 9.43
CA GLY A 158 -24.30 -9.83 8.21
C GLY A 158 -24.32 -9.00 6.92
N ASP A 159 -24.55 -7.68 7.00
CA ASP A 159 -24.47 -6.79 5.83
C ASP A 159 -23.01 -6.39 5.54
N MET A 160 -22.69 -6.18 4.27
CA MET A 160 -21.45 -5.57 3.82
C MET A 160 -21.71 -4.55 2.70
N VAL A 161 -21.08 -3.39 2.80
CA VAL A 161 -21.17 -2.28 1.84
C VAL A 161 -19.89 -2.21 1.01
N ILE A 162 -20.03 -2.18 -0.31
CA ILE A 162 -18.94 -1.94 -1.27
C ILE A 162 -18.97 -0.49 -1.78
N LEU A 163 -17.79 0.08 -2.02
CA LEU A 163 -17.59 1.35 -2.71
C LEU A 163 -16.19 1.47 -3.30
N ASN A 164 -16.05 2.28 -4.37
CA ASN A 164 -14.77 2.83 -4.85
C ASN A 164 -14.91 4.29 -5.32
N ASP A 165 -16.09 4.90 -5.23
CA ASP A 165 -16.33 6.27 -5.67
C ASP A 165 -15.38 7.27 -4.96
N PRO A 166 -14.42 7.90 -5.67
CA PRO A 166 -13.40 8.76 -5.06
C PRO A 166 -14.03 10.01 -4.43
N TYR A 167 -15.15 10.46 -4.99
CA TYR A 167 -15.92 11.60 -4.49
C TYR A 167 -16.79 11.23 -3.27
N LYS A 168 -16.79 9.96 -2.85
CA LYS A 168 -17.47 9.45 -1.66
C LYS A 168 -16.51 8.64 -0.78
N GLY A 169 -15.30 9.14 -0.61
CA GLY A 169 -14.30 8.58 0.31
C GLY A 169 -13.38 7.51 -0.28
N GLY A 170 -13.53 7.15 -1.56
CA GLY A 170 -12.53 6.37 -2.29
C GLY A 170 -11.23 7.15 -2.55
N THR A 171 -10.23 6.47 -3.08
CA THR A 171 -8.94 7.04 -3.53
C THR A 171 -8.97 7.26 -5.04
N HIS A 172 -9.20 6.17 -5.77
CA HIS A 172 -9.39 6.05 -7.21
C HIS A 172 -10.24 4.80 -7.49
N LEU A 173 -10.72 4.62 -8.73
CA LEU A 173 -11.65 3.53 -9.03
C LEU A 173 -11.09 2.11 -8.82
N PRO A 174 -9.80 1.81 -9.09
CA PRO A 174 -9.26 0.47 -8.84
C PRO A 174 -9.34 0.02 -7.37
N ASP A 175 -9.42 0.95 -6.40
CA ASP A 175 -9.46 0.60 -4.99
C ASP A 175 -10.88 0.34 -4.50
N LEU A 176 -11.29 -0.94 -4.53
CA LEU A 176 -12.55 -1.36 -3.92
C LEU A 176 -12.39 -1.45 -2.41
N THR A 177 -13.34 -0.87 -1.68
CA THR A 177 -13.44 -0.95 -0.22
C THR A 177 -14.69 -1.74 0.15
N LEU A 178 -14.54 -2.75 1.01
CA LEU A 178 -15.65 -3.44 1.67
C LEU A 178 -15.70 -3.06 3.15
N VAL A 179 -16.87 -2.66 3.61
CA VAL A 179 -17.15 -2.28 5.01
C VAL A 179 -18.22 -3.21 5.57
N SER A 180 -17.96 -3.83 6.71
CA SER A 180 -18.93 -4.65 7.45
C SER A 180 -19.18 -4.08 8.84
N GLY A 181 -20.43 -4.12 9.29
CA GLY A 181 -20.77 -3.84 10.69
C GLY A 181 -20.60 -5.08 11.56
N VAL A 182 -20.01 -4.91 12.73
CA VAL A 182 -19.78 -5.99 13.71
C VAL A 182 -20.78 -5.84 14.85
N PHE A 183 -21.69 -6.80 14.99
CA PHE A 183 -22.80 -6.72 15.93
C PHE A 183 -22.74 -7.79 17.02
N SER A 184 -23.20 -7.45 18.22
CA SER A 184 -23.68 -8.43 19.21
C SER A 184 -25.20 -8.30 19.32
N LYS A 185 -25.93 -9.33 18.87
CA LYS A 185 -27.37 -9.26 18.62
C LYS A 185 -27.69 -8.08 17.68
N ARG A 186 -28.33 -7.02 18.18
CA ARG A 186 -28.63 -5.79 17.43
C ARG A 186 -27.74 -4.61 17.78
N LYS A 187 -26.83 -4.75 18.75
CA LYS A 187 -25.93 -3.68 19.16
C LYS A 187 -24.70 -3.67 18.27
N LEU A 188 -24.48 -2.56 17.55
CA LEU A 188 -23.25 -2.30 16.83
C LEU A 188 -22.07 -2.16 17.82
N LEU A 189 -20.98 -2.84 17.55
CA LEU A 189 -19.75 -2.82 18.34
C LEU A 189 -18.61 -2.12 17.59
N PHE A 190 -18.41 -2.48 16.32
CA PHE A 190 -17.31 -2.02 15.49
C PHE A 190 -17.72 -2.02 14.03
N TYR A 191 -16.87 -1.46 13.17
CA TYR A 191 -16.81 -1.84 11.75
C TYR A 191 -15.47 -2.51 11.45
N ALA A 192 -15.48 -3.45 10.52
CA ALA A 192 -14.29 -3.99 9.89
C ALA A 192 -14.30 -3.57 8.42
N ALA A 193 -13.14 -3.15 7.92
CA ALA A 193 -13.02 -2.84 6.51
C ALA A 193 -11.74 -3.41 5.91
N CYS A 194 -11.81 -3.73 4.64
CA CYS A 194 -10.65 -3.99 3.80
C CYS A 194 -10.79 -3.20 2.51
N ARG A 195 -9.64 -2.80 1.98
CA ARG A 195 -9.51 -2.19 0.66
C ARG A 195 -8.46 -2.95 -0.10
N ALA A 196 -8.71 -3.21 -1.38
CA ALA A 196 -7.74 -3.87 -2.24
C ALA A 196 -7.72 -3.24 -3.62
N HIS A 197 -6.53 -3.00 -4.14
CA HIS A 197 -6.36 -2.51 -5.49
C HIS A 197 -6.65 -3.62 -6.48
N GLN A 198 -7.68 -3.41 -7.29
CA GLN A 198 -8.08 -4.30 -8.36
C GLN A 198 -7.23 -4.00 -9.59
N SER A 199 -6.65 -5.02 -10.26
CA SER A 199 -5.81 -4.79 -11.43
C SER A 199 -6.55 -4.12 -12.61
N ASP A 200 -7.88 -4.15 -12.63
CA ASP A 200 -8.72 -3.53 -13.67
C ASP A 200 -10.15 -3.36 -13.16
N ILE A 201 -10.76 -2.19 -13.38
CA ILE A 201 -12.17 -1.93 -13.04
C ILE A 201 -12.96 -1.43 -14.26
N GLY A 202 -12.53 -1.78 -15.48
CA GLY A 202 -13.27 -1.46 -16.70
C GLY A 202 -12.99 -0.09 -17.32
N GLY A 203 -11.86 0.54 -17.00
CA GLY A 203 -11.49 1.83 -17.60
C GLY A 203 -11.25 1.74 -19.11
N MET A 204 -11.16 2.89 -19.77
CA MET A 204 -10.92 2.98 -21.23
C MET A 204 -9.62 2.31 -21.67
N SER A 205 -8.63 2.22 -20.77
CA SER A 205 -7.41 1.44 -20.94
C SER A 205 -7.31 0.35 -19.86
N PRO A 206 -6.62 -0.78 -20.16
CA PRO A 206 -6.29 -1.78 -19.16
C PRO A 206 -5.57 -1.19 -17.95
N GLY A 207 -5.83 -1.75 -16.78
CA GLY A 207 -5.26 -1.25 -15.53
C GLY A 207 -6.14 -0.24 -14.81
N SER A 208 -7.12 0.35 -15.51
CA SER A 208 -7.94 1.46 -15.00
C SER A 208 -7.12 2.67 -14.51
N MET A 209 -5.96 2.90 -15.14
CA MET A 209 -5.08 4.06 -14.93
C MET A 209 -4.88 4.85 -16.24
N PRO A 210 -5.94 5.26 -16.96
CA PRO A 210 -5.81 5.92 -18.26
C PRO A 210 -5.28 7.36 -18.15
N LEU A 211 -4.82 7.88 -19.29
CA LEU A 211 -4.86 9.31 -19.57
C LEU A 211 -6.32 9.73 -19.83
N ALA A 212 -7.06 9.96 -18.76
CA ALA A 212 -8.45 10.37 -18.78
C ALA A 212 -8.62 11.85 -18.41
N GLU A 213 -9.69 12.45 -18.92
CA GLU A 213 -10.15 13.78 -18.52
C GLU A 213 -11.35 13.69 -17.55
N GLU A 214 -12.16 12.65 -17.68
CA GLU A 214 -13.34 12.42 -16.86
C GLU A 214 -13.29 11.09 -16.10
N ILE A 215 -13.83 11.06 -14.88
CA ILE A 215 -13.90 9.88 -14.02
C ILE A 215 -14.55 8.66 -14.69
N TYR A 216 -15.51 8.90 -15.59
CA TYR A 216 -16.24 7.85 -16.30
C TYR A 216 -15.35 7.03 -17.22
N GLN A 217 -14.21 7.60 -17.63
CA GLN A 217 -13.22 6.94 -18.46
C GLN A 217 -12.29 6.03 -17.64
N GLU A 218 -12.24 6.18 -16.32
CA GLU A 218 -11.36 5.39 -15.44
C GLU A 218 -11.95 4.01 -15.10
N GLY A 219 -13.27 3.83 -15.27
CA GLY A 219 -13.95 2.55 -15.14
C GLY A 219 -15.24 2.61 -14.31
N LEU A 220 -15.65 1.45 -13.80
CA LEU A 220 -16.87 1.30 -13.03
C LEU A 220 -16.76 2.01 -11.68
N ARG A 221 -17.61 3.03 -11.52
CA ARG A 221 -17.74 3.80 -10.29
C ARG A 221 -18.93 3.29 -9.46
N ILE A 222 -18.63 2.76 -8.29
CA ILE A 222 -19.55 2.14 -7.35
C ILE A 222 -19.71 3.08 -6.14
N PRO A 223 -20.88 3.75 -6.00
CA PRO A 223 -21.20 4.47 -4.78
C PRO A 223 -21.43 3.47 -3.63
N PRO A 224 -21.48 3.90 -2.36
CA PRO A 224 -21.84 3.02 -1.24
C PRO A 224 -23.04 2.12 -1.55
N THR A 225 -22.84 0.82 -1.68
CA THR A 225 -23.85 -0.14 -2.15
C THR A 225 -23.79 -1.42 -1.32
N LYS A 226 -24.94 -1.98 -0.92
CA LYS A 226 -24.95 -3.27 -0.20
C LYS A 226 -24.57 -4.41 -1.16
N LEU A 227 -23.38 -4.96 -0.99
CA LEU A 227 -22.93 -6.16 -1.69
C LEU A 227 -23.41 -7.43 -0.98
N ILE A 228 -23.47 -7.41 0.35
CA ILE A 228 -24.05 -8.49 1.14
C ILE A 228 -25.19 -7.93 1.98
N SER A 229 -26.32 -8.62 1.97
CA SER A 229 -27.51 -8.32 2.76
C SER A 229 -27.92 -9.55 3.55
N LYS A 230 -27.96 -9.45 4.88
CA LYS A 230 -28.29 -10.55 5.81
C LYS A 230 -27.48 -11.82 5.52
N GLY A 231 -26.19 -11.67 5.22
CA GLY A 231 -25.28 -12.77 4.90
C GLY A 231 -25.32 -13.31 3.46
N ASN A 232 -26.25 -12.83 2.62
CA ASN A 232 -26.38 -13.25 1.22
C ASN A 232 -25.80 -12.22 0.25
N ILE A 233 -25.08 -12.68 -0.78
CA ILE A 233 -24.54 -11.83 -1.83
C ILE A 233 -25.68 -11.27 -2.68
N ASN A 234 -25.64 -9.97 -2.95
CA ASN A 234 -26.47 -9.32 -3.96
C ASN A 234 -25.92 -9.68 -5.35
N ARG A 235 -26.59 -10.62 -6.01
CA ARG A 235 -26.15 -11.17 -7.30
C ARG A 235 -26.15 -10.14 -8.41
N ASP A 236 -27.15 -9.26 -8.47
CA ASP A 236 -27.25 -8.23 -9.51
C ASP A 236 -26.03 -7.28 -9.46
N VAL A 237 -25.65 -6.83 -8.26
CA VAL A 237 -24.46 -5.98 -8.08
C VAL A 237 -23.19 -6.73 -8.44
N TRP A 238 -23.08 -7.99 -8.01
CA TRP A 238 -21.93 -8.85 -8.32
C TRP A 238 -21.74 -9.01 -9.83
N GLU A 239 -22.81 -9.37 -10.54
CA GLU A 239 -22.80 -9.59 -11.99
C GLU A 239 -22.50 -8.30 -12.76
N ILE A 240 -23.04 -7.16 -12.34
CA ILE A 240 -22.69 -5.85 -12.92
C ILE A 240 -21.20 -5.56 -12.79
N VAL A 241 -20.59 -5.82 -11.62
CA VAL A 241 -19.14 -5.62 -11.44
C VAL A 241 -18.35 -6.55 -12.35
N LEU A 242 -18.67 -7.84 -12.39
CA LEU A 242 -17.93 -8.81 -13.20
C LEU A 242 -18.08 -8.57 -14.72
N ALA A 243 -19.24 -8.10 -15.17
CA ALA A 243 -19.49 -7.79 -16.59
C ALA A 243 -18.67 -6.58 -17.08
N ASN A 244 -18.23 -5.71 -16.17
CA ASN A 244 -17.54 -4.46 -16.50
C ASN A 244 -16.02 -4.54 -16.28
N VAL A 245 -15.42 -5.72 -16.12
CA VAL A 245 -13.96 -5.85 -15.96
C VAL A 245 -13.35 -6.76 -17.01
N ARG A 246 -12.08 -6.52 -17.35
CA ARG A 246 -11.35 -7.37 -18.30
C ARG A 246 -11.05 -8.77 -17.76
N THR A 247 -10.92 -8.92 -16.44
CA THR A 247 -10.51 -10.16 -15.78
C THR A 247 -11.56 -10.65 -14.76
N PRO A 248 -12.76 -11.09 -15.20
CA PRO A 248 -13.87 -11.41 -14.30
C PRO A 248 -13.56 -12.56 -13.33
N GLY A 249 -12.83 -13.60 -13.76
CA GLY A 249 -12.44 -14.70 -12.86
C GLY A 249 -11.48 -14.28 -11.75
N GLU A 250 -10.55 -13.37 -12.05
CA GLU A 250 -9.67 -12.76 -11.04
C GLU A 250 -10.49 -11.89 -10.07
N ARG A 251 -11.39 -11.07 -10.61
CA ARG A 251 -12.25 -10.17 -9.81
C ARG A 251 -13.19 -10.93 -8.87
N ASP A 252 -13.78 -12.03 -9.33
CA ASP A 252 -14.65 -12.89 -8.52
C ASP A 252 -13.90 -13.46 -7.30
N GLY A 253 -12.68 -13.96 -7.52
CA GLY A 253 -11.80 -14.48 -6.47
C GLY A 253 -11.36 -13.39 -5.49
N ASP A 254 -10.96 -12.22 -5.99
CA ASP A 254 -10.51 -11.10 -5.16
C ASP A 254 -11.64 -10.53 -4.29
N LEU A 255 -12.84 -10.33 -4.84
CA LEU A 255 -14.02 -9.90 -4.07
C LEU A 255 -14.37 -10.91 -2.97
N SER A 256 -14.29 -12.21 -3.29
CA SER A 256 -14.52 -13.29 -2.33
C SER A 256 -13.47 -13.27 -1.20
N ALA A 257 -12.21 -13.02 -1.53
CA ALA A 257 -11.12 -12.87 -0.57
C ALA A 257 -11.35 -11.67 0.37
N MET A 258 -11.83 -10.53 -0.16
CA MET A 258 -12.17 -9.36 0.64
C MET A 258 -13.32 -9.64 1.62
N ILE A 259 -14.37 -10.37 1.20
CA ILE A 259 -15.44 -10.82 2.10
C ILE A 259 -14.86 -11.70 3.23
N GLY A 260 -13.95 -12.62 2.89
CA GLY A 260 -13.24 -13.46 3.86
C GLY A 260 -12.46 -12.65 4.89
N ALA A 261 -11.73 -11.62 4.45
CA ALA A 261 -10.98 -10.72 5.32
C ALA A 261 -11.89 -10.01 6.34
N ASN A 262 -13.00 -9.42 5.89
CA ASN A 262 -13.95 -8.77 6.78
C ASN A 262 -14.61 -9.73 7.77
N ARG A 263 -14.93 -10.96 7.35
CA ARG A 263 -15.45 -12.01 8.26
C ARG A 263 -14.43 -12.41 9.33
N THR A 264 -13.14 -12.47 8.99
CA THR A 264 -12.07 -12.69 9.98
C THR A 264 -12.05 -11.58 11.02
N GLY A 265 -12.11 -10.31 10.60
CA GLY A 265 -12.20 -9.16 11.50
C GLY A 265 -13.41 -9.21 12.43
N GLU A 266 -14.59 -9.47 11.86
CA GLU A 266 -15.84 -9.60 12.62
C GLU A 266 -15.74 -10.68 13.72
N ARG A 267 -15.23 -11.87 13.38
CA ARG A 267 -15.04 -12.98 14.31
C ARG A 267 -14.12 -12.58 15.46
N ARG A 268 -12.93 -12.04 15.17
CA ARG A 268 -11.95 -11.70 16.20
C ARG A 268 -12.40 -10.57 17.12
N LEU A 269 -13.09 -9.57 16.58
CA LEU A 269 -13.65 -8.49 17.40
C LEU A 269 -14.72 -9.02 18.36
N LYS A 270 -15.57 -9.95 17.91
CA LYS A 270 -16.54 -10.64 18.79
C LYS A 270 -15.85 -11.45 19.88
N GLU A 271 -14.77 -12.16 19.56
CA GLU A 271 -13.97 -12.93 20.54
C GLU A 271 -13.37 -12.01 21.64
N ILE A 272 -12.81 -10.86 21.25
CA ILE A 272 -12.29 -9.87 22.21
C ILE A 272 -13.41 -9.35 23.12
N VAL A 273 -14.56 -8.98 22.55
CA VAL A 273 -15.69 -8.46 23.32
C VAL A 273 -16.28 -9.53 24.25
N ALA A 274 -16.34 -10.79 23.82
CA ALA A 274 -16.77 -11.90 24.66
C ALA A 274 -15.81 -12.13 25.85
N LYS A 275 -14.50 -11.98 25.63
CA LYS A 275 -13.48 -12.20 26.66
C LYS A 275 -13.39 -11.07 27.69
N TYR A 276 -13.39 -9.81 27.26
CA TYR A 276 -13.12 -8.66 28.14
C TYR A 276 -14.36 -7.82 28.46
N GLY A 277 -15.47 -8.02 27.75
CA GLY A 277 -16.69 -7.23 27.89
C GLY A 277 -16.66 -5.91 27.13
N TRP A 278 -17.79 -5.54 26.52
CA TRP A 278 -17.90 -4.35 25.66
C TRP A 278 -17.47 -3.04 26.33
N THR A 279 -17.87 -2.81 27.58
CA THR A 279 -17.57 -1.56 28.29
C THR A 279 -16.07 -1.33 28.42
N GLU A 280 -15.32 -2.38 28.78
CA GLU A 280 -13.88 -2.31 28.96
C GLU A 280 -13.15 -2.17 27.63
N VAL A 281 -13.57 -2.94 26.62
CA VAL A 281 -13.04 -2.85 25.26
C VAL A 281 -13.22 -1.44 24.70
N ASN A 282 -14.43 -0.88 24.76
CA ASN A 282 -14.72 0.46 24.26
C ASN A 282 -13.97 1.56 25.02
N ARG A 283 -13.72 1.36 26.32
CA ARG A 283 -12.89 2.26 27.14
C ARG A 283 -11.44 2.31 26.63
N TYR A 284 -10.84 1.15 26.32
CA TYR A 284 -9.47 1.12 25.78
C TYR A 284 -9.37 1.57 24.33
N VAL A 285 -10.42 1.42 23.52
CA VAL A 285 -10.49 2.06 22.20
C VAL A 285 -10.30 3.57 22.33
N GLY A 286 -11.09 4.23 23.19
CA GLY A 286 -10.94 5.67 23.45
C GLY A 286 -9.54 6.03 23.94
N ALA A 287 -9.00 5.25 24.90
CA ALA A 287 -7.66 5.49 25.43
C ALA A 287 -6.53 5.36 24.39
N ILE A 288 -6.68 4.47 23.40
CA ILE A 288 -5.73 4.29 22.29
C ILE A 288 -5.76 5.49 21.35
N LEU A 289 -6.95 6.01 21.03
CA LEU A 289 -7.10 7.22 20.21
C LEU A 289 -6.47 8.43 20.92
N ASP A 290 -6.77 8.63 22.19
CA ASP A 290 -6.22 9.74 23.00
C ASP A 290 -4.70 9.61 23.17
N TYR A 291 -4.19 8.39 23.34
CA TYR A 291 -2.76 8.12 23.36
C TYR A 291 -2.10 8.60 22.05
N THR A 292 -2.68 8.22 20.91
CA THR A 292 -2.12 8.53 19.59
C THR A 292 -2.14 10.04 19.33
N GLU A 293 -3.23 10.73 19.69
CA GLU A 293 -3.31 12.19 19.64
C GLU A 293 -2.18 12.84 20.45
N ARG A 294 -1.98 12.42 21.70
CA ARG A 294 -0.91 12.98 22.55
C ARG A 294 0.45 12.78 21.91
N MET A 295 0.74 11.61 21.37
CA MET A 295 2.05 11.33 20.77
C MET A 295 2.27 12.16 19.50
N THR A 296 1.24 12.36 18.66
CA THR A 296 1.33 13.24 17.50
C THR A 296 1.56 14.70 17.94
N ARG A 297 0.82 15.19 18.93
CA ARG A 297 1.04 16.54 19.50
C ARG A 297 2.47 16.72 20.02
N GLN A 298 3.01 15.71 20.70
CA GLN A 298 4.41 15.73 21.16
C GLN A 298 5.41 15.81 20.02
N ALA A 299 5.16 15.11 18.91
CA ALA A 299 6.00 15.24 17.72
C ALA A 299 5.90 16.63 17.07
N ILE A 300 4.70 17.21 17.02
CA ILE A 300 4.49 18.58 16.50
C ILE A 300 5.19 19.63 17.37
N LEU A 301 5.23 19.45 18.70
CA LEU A 301 5.98 20.34 19.61
C LEU A 301 7.50 20.34 19.36
N GLN A 302 8.04 19.34 18.65
CA GLN A 302 9.45 19.34 18.24
C GLN A 302 9.69 20.17 16.96
N ILE A 303 8.64 20.58 16.27
CA ILE A 303 8.71 21.45 15.10
C ILE A 303 8.76 22.89 15.61
N ARG A 304 9.67 23.71 15.07
CA ARG A 304 9.75 25.13 15.44
C ARG A 304 8.44 25.84 15.08
N ASP A 305 7.79 26.47 16.06
CA ASP A 305 6.61 27.30 15.84
C ASP A 305 6.91 28.38 14.78
N GLY A 306 5.94 28.62 13.89
CA GLY A 306 6.13 29.53 12.77
C GLY A 306 5.23 29.22 11.58
N VAL A 307 5.45 29.97 10.51
CA VAL A 307 4.77 29.82 9.23
C VAL A 307 5.81 29.57 8.17
N TYR A 308 5.66 28.48 7.43
CA TYR A 308 6.58 28.03 6.40
C TYR A 308 5.82 27.82 5.10
N GLU A 309 6.45 28.11 3.96
CA GLU A 309 5.83 27.98 2.65
C GLU A 309 6.75 27.21 1.72
N ALA A 310 6.17 26.37 0.87
CA ALA A 310 6.90 25.64 -0.17
C ALA A 310 6.01 25.38 -1.38
N GLU A 311 6.66 25.22 -2.53
CA GLU A 311 6.02 24.76 -3.76
C GLU A 311 6.85 23.68 -4.45
N ASP A 312 6.16 22.84 -5.22
CA ASP A 312 6.75 21.87 -6.14
C ASP A 312 5.75 21.57 -7.28
N PHE A 313 6.21 20.94 -8.36
CA PHE A 313 5.48 20.84 -9.63
C PHE A 313 5.32 19.40 -10.11
N LEU A 314 4.11 19.02 -10.52
CA LEU A 314 3.92 17.90 -11.44
C LEU A 314 4.43 18.30 -12.83
N ASP A 315 4.98 17.34 -13.57
CA ASP A 315 5.52 17.56 -14.91
C ASP A 315 4.45 18.07 -15.88
N ASP A 316 3.25 17.48 -15.83
CA ASP A 316 2.02 17.82 -16.57
C ASP A 316 0.84 16.92 -16.17
N ASP A 317 -0.30 17.05 -16.84
CA ASP A 317 -1.49 16.20 -16.73
C ASP A 317 -1.60 15.11 -17.81
N GLY A 318 -0.64 15.02 -18.73
CA GLY A 318 -0.70 14.13 -19.90
C GLY A 318 -1.68 14.55 -21.01
N ILE A 319 -2.35 15.71 -20.88
CA ILE A 319 -3.31 16.23 -21.87
C ILE A 319 -2.83 17.57 -22.44
N ARG A 320 -2.59 18.58 -21.57
CA ARG A 320 -2.21 19.94 -21.97
C ARG A 320 -0.72 20.25 -21.85
N GLY A 321 0.06 19.35 -21.25
CA GLY A 321 1.53 19.39 -21.25
C GLY A 321 2.19 20.48 -20.39
N LYS A 322 1.40 21.24 -19.62
CA LYS A 322 1.87 22.32 -18.73
C LYS A 322 2.16 21.78 -17.32
N PRO A 323 3.26 22.22 -16.67
CA PRO A 323 3.48 21.93 -15.25
C PRO A 323 2.33 22.40 -14.36
N ILE A 324 2.07 21.68 -13.27
CA ILE A 324 0.99 21.98 -12.32
C ILE A 324 1.61 22.15 -10.94
N ALA A 325 1.38 23.30 -10.32
CA ALA A 325 1.97 23.63 -9.03
C ALA A 325 1.10 23.17 -7.85
N ILE A 326 1.76 22.55 -6.87
CA ILE A 326 1.20 22.31 -5.54
C ILE A 326 1.93 23.23 -4.56
N ARG A 327 1.16 24.02 -3.83
CA ARG A 327 1.68 25.01 -2.87
C ARG A 327 1.10 24.75 -1.50
N VAL A 328 1.96 24.77 -0.49
CA VAL A 328 1.54 24.59 0.90
C VAL A 328 2.08 25.70 1.78
N LYS A 329 1.20 26.20 2.64
CA LYS A 329 1.53 27.04 3.78
C LYS A 329 1.27 26.25 5.06
N LEU A 330 2.33 26.02 5.83
CA LEU A 330 2.30 25.26 7.06
C LEU A 330 2.45 26.20 8.26
N ALA A 331 1.42 26.30 9.08
CA ALA A 331 1.49 27.04 10.35
C ALA A 331 1.53 26.06 11.52
N ILE A 332 2.59 26.16 12.34
CA ILE A 332 2.81 25.35 13.53
C ILE A 332 2.63 26.24 14.77
N LYS A 333 1.80 25.78 15.71
CA LYS A 333 1.59 26.45 16.99
C LYS A 333 1.14 25.46 18.05
N GLU A 334 1.81 25.47 19.21
CA GLU A 334 1.36 24.79 20.45
C GLU A 334 0.96 23.32 20.24
N GLY A 335 1.78 22.57 19.48
CA GLY A 335 1.52 21.14 19.22
C GLY A 335 0.35 20.86 18.28
N SER A 336 -0.07 21.85 17.50
CA SER A 336 -1.07 21.73 16.41
C SER A 336 -0.51 22.27 15.10
N ALA A 337 -1.01 21.75 13.98
CA ALA A 337 -0.60 22.18 12.64
C ALA A 337 -1.80 22.57 11.77
N VAL A 338 -1.68 23.69 11.07
CA VAL A 338 -2.59 24.08 9.98
C VAL A 338 -1.84 23.91 8.67
N ILE A 339 -2.38 23.08 7.79
CA ILE A 339 -1.83 22.77 6.48
C ILE A 339 -2.76 23.39 5.44
N ASP A 340 -2.32 24.46 4.80
CA ASP A 340 -3.12 25.25 3.86
C ASP A 340 -2.62 25.12 2.43
N PHE A 341 -3.46 24.54 1.58
CA PHE A 341 -3.21 24.33 0.15
C PHE A 341 -3.95 25.33 -0.74
N SER A 342 -4.52 26.41 -0.18
CA SER A 342 -5.36 27.37 -0.92
C SER A 342 -4.72 28.00 -2.16
N ASN A 343 -3.39 28.05 -2.21
CA ASN A 343 -2.64 28.61 -3.33
C ASN A 343 -2.18 27.55 -4.37
N SER A 344 -2.61 26.28 -4.23
CA SER A 344 -2.34 25.26 -5.25
C SER A 344 -3.14 25.54 -6.52
N ASP A 345 -2.66 25.05 -7.65
CA ASP A 345 -3.33 25.26 -8.94
C ASP A 345 -4.74 24.63 -8.95
N PRO A 346 -5.63 25.12 -9.83
CA PRO A 346 -6.93 24.48 -10.10
C PRO A 346 -6.76 23.01 -10.47
N GLN A 347 -7.83 22.23 -10.33
CA GLN A 347 -7.86 20.86 -10.84
C GLN A 347 -7.48 20.83 -12.33
N ALA A 348 -6.65 19.88 -12.72
CA ALA A 348 -6.16 19.70 -14.08
C ALA A 348 -7.20 19.04 -14.97
N ASP A 349 -7.02 19.15 -16.29
CA ASP A 349 -7.89 18.47 -17.25
C ASP A 349 -7.62 16.96 -17.25
N GLY A 350 -6.35 16.53 -17.19
CA GLY A 350 -5.99 15.11 -17.11
C GLY A 350 -6.11 14.46 -15.71
N SER A 351 -5.79 13.17 -15.62
CA SER A 351 -6.12 12.30 -14.47
C SER A 351 -5.30 12.49 -13.19
N VAL A 352 -4.44 13.49 -13.12
CA VAL A 352 -3.58 13.78 -11.96
C VAL A 352 -4.30 14.44 -10.78
N ASN A 353 -5.62 14.53 -10.79
CA ASN A 353 -6.34 15.21 -9.73
C ASN A 353 -6.47 14.37 -8.46
N ALA A 354 -6.07 14.92 -7.30
CA ALA A 354 -6.31 14.28 -6.02
C ALA A 354 -7.66 14.71 -5.44
N VAL A 355 -8.43 13.74 -4.93
CA VAL A 355 -9.57 14.01 -4.04
C VAL A 355 -9.08 14.33 -2.62
N TYR A 356 -9.90 15.03 -1.82
CA TYR A 356 -9.56 15.36 -0.43
C TYR A 356 -9.02 14.17 0.40
N ALA A 357 -9.56 12.97 0.15
CA ALA A 357 -9.15 11.76 0.85
C ALA A 357 -7.67 11.41 0.66
N ILE A 358 -7.11 11.70 -0.52
CA ILE A 358 -5.68 11.54 -0.80
C ILE A 358 -4.88 12.57 0.00
N THR A 359 -5.25 13.84 -0.08
CA THR A 359 -4.59 14.94 0.63
C THR A 359 -4.57 14.71 2.13
N ALA A 360 -5.68 14.26 2.72
CA ALA A 360 -5.76 13.88 4.12
C ALA A 360 -4.83 12.72 4.48
N SER A 361 -4.71 11.71 3.61
CA SER A 361 -3.82 10.57 3.81
C SER A 361 -2.36 10.98 3.78
N VAL A 362 -1.99 11.85 2.84
CA VAL A 362 -0.63 12.38 2.71
C VAL A 362 -0.24 13.20 3.94
N VAL A 363 -1.12 14.11 4.38
CA VAL A 363 -0.87 14.90 5.59
C VAL A 363 -0.70 13.98 6.79
N PHE A 364 -1.56 12.98 6.97
CA PHE A 364 -1.39 12.02 8.06
C PHE A 364 -0.03 11.31 7.98
N TYR A 365 0.32 10.77 6.80
CA TYR A 365 1.57 10.07 6.57
C TYR A 365 2.78 10.93 6.96
N VAL A 366 2.85 12.17 6.47
CA VAL A 366 3.96 13.09 6.75
C VAL A 366 4.10 13.34 8.25
N PHE A 367 3.03 13.67 8.96
CA PHE A 367 3.14 13.91 10.41
C PHE A 367 3.42 12.63 11.19
N ARG A 368 2.92 11.47 10.72
CA ARG A 368 3.17 10.17 11.33
C ARG A 368 4.65 9.79 11.25
N THR A 369 5.36 10.12 10.17
CA THR A 369 6.79 9.82 10.02
C THR A 369 7.68 10.67 10.92
N LEU A 370 7.19 11.83 11.39
CA LEU A 370 7.92 12.68 12.36
C LEU A 370 7.91 12.11 13.78
N VAL A 371 6.99 11.18 14.08
CA VAL A 371 6.91 10.52 15.38
C VAL A 371 7.99 9.44 15.48
N GLY A 372 9.03 9.70 16.29
CA GLY A 372 10.24 8.87 16.40
C GLY A 372 10.09 7.54 17.14
N PHE A 373 8.87 7.08 17.41
CA PHE A 373 8.61 5.81 18.07
C PHE A 373 7.31 5.17 17.54
N PRO A 374 7.12 3.85 17.73
CA PRO A 374 5.95 3.16 17.22
C PRO A 374 4.66 3.63 17.91
N ILE A 375 3.78 4.30 17.16
CA ILE A 375 2.39 4.57 17.53
C ILE A 375 1.43 3.90 16.56
N PRO A 376 0.21 3.55 17.00
CA PRO A 376 -0.81 3.01 16.11
C PRO A 376 -1.21 4.02 15.02
N SER A 377 -1.50 3.52 13.83
CA SER A 377 -2.08 4.30 12.75
C SER A 377 -3.60 4.35 12.93
N ASN A 378 -4.12 5.44 13.52
CA ASN A 378 -5.53 5.58 13.89
C ASN A 378 -6.00 7.04 13.87
N ALA A 379 -7.31 7.25 14.07
CA ALA A 379 -7.95 8.57 13.97
C ALA A 379 -7.41 9.61 14.97
N GLY A 380 -6.84 9.18 16.11
CA GLY A 380 -6.24 10.07 17.09
C GLY A 380 -5.09 10.90 16.52
N GLY A 381 -4.32 10.31 15.60
CA GLY A 381 -3.19 10.99 14.95
C GLY A 381 -3.58 12.18 14.07
N MET A 382 -4.84 12.25 13.64
CA MET A 382 -5.36 13.33 12.79
C MET A 382 -5.93 14.51 13.58
N ARG A 383 -6.33 14.31 14.84
CA ARG A 383 -6.97 15.35 15.68
C ARG A 383 -6.16 16.65 15.83
N PRO A 384 -4.82 16.68 15.87
CA PRO A 384 -4.07 17.94 15.97
C PRO A 384 -3.78 18.60 14.62
N LEU A 385 -4.28 18.05 13.51
CA LEU A 385 -4.01 18.50 12.15
C LEU A 385 -5.27 19.13 11.54
N ARG A 386 -5.17 20.38 11.08
CA ARG A 386 -6.23 21.06 10.35
C ARG A 386 -5.82 21.24 8.89
N ILE A 387 -6.56 20.63 7.98
CA ILE A 387 -6.28 20.67 6.54
C ILE A 387 -7.24 21.67 5.89
N ILE A 388 -6.69 22.61 5.13
CA ILE A 388 -7.43 23.51 4.25
C ILE A 388 -7.05 23.13 2.82
N ALA A 389 -8.00 22.58 2.08
CA ALA A 389 -7.84 22.19 0.69
C ALA A 389 -9.12 22.60 -0.07
N PRO A 390 -9.16 23.79 -0.71
CA PRO A 390 -10.36 24.26 -1.39
C PRO A 390 -10.81 23.31 -2.49
N GLU A 391 -12.12 23.09 -2.60
CA GLU A 391 -12.69 22.27 -3.67
C GLU A 391 -12.44 22.87 -5.07
N GLY A 392 -12.15 22.03 -6.04
CA GLY A 392 -11.81 22.45 -7.40
C GLY A 392 -10.32 22.73 -7.63
N THR A 393 -9.47 22.34 -6.68
CA THR A 393 -8.00 22.44 -6.79
C THR A 393 -7.39 21.08 -7.11
N ILE A 394 -6.13 21.05 -7.54
CA ILE A 394 -5.38 19.81 -7.81
C ILE A 394 -5.30 18.85 -6.61
N VAL A 395 -5.49 19.36 -5.38
CA VAL A 395 -5.46 18.60 -4.12
C VAL A 395 -6.85 18.30 -3.54
N ASN A 396 -7.92 18.81 -4.15
CA ASN A 396 -9.29 18.51 -3.76
C ASN A 396 -10.24 18.73 -4.96
N ALA A 397 -10.17 17.82 -5.92
CA ALA A 397 -10.92 17.95 -7.15
C ALA A 397 -12.42 17.63 -6.98
N ARG A 398 -13.21 18.21 -7.89
CA ARG A 398 -14.66 17.98 -8.01
C ARG A 398 -14.98 17.14 -9.24
N PRO A 399 -16.07 16.36 -9.20
CA PRO A 399 -16.55 15.66 -10.39
C PRO A 399 -16.89 16.68 -11.49
N PRO A 400 -16.70 16.33 -12.78
CA PRO A 400 -16.43 14.99 -13.29
C PRO A 400 -14.94 14.63 -13.48
N ALA A 401 -13.98 15.37 -12.90
CA ALA A 401 -12.56 15.15 -13.17
C ALA A 401 -12.07 13.70 -13.01
N ALA A 402 -11.12 13.29 -13.84
CA ALA A 402 -10.36 12.05 -13.67
C ALA A 402 -9.35 12.20 -12.52
N VAL A 403 -9.14 11.13 -11.72
CA VAL A 403 -8.40 11.17 -10.44
C VAL A 403 -7.41 10.02 -10.21
N CYS A 404 -7.29 9.06 -11.13
CA CYS A 404 -6.44 7.87 -10.94
C CYS A 404 -4.96 8.24 -10.71
N GLY A 405 -4.43 9.22 -11.46
CA GLY A 405 -3.10 9.79 -11.27
C GLY A 405 -2.94 10.59 -9.97
N GLY A 406 -4.04 11.09 -9.40
CA GLY A 406 -4.02 11.80 -8.12
C GLY A 406 -3.60 10.94 -6.94
N ASN A 407 -4.06 9.69 -6.92
CA ASN A 407 -3.73 8.70 -5.89
C ASN A 407 -2.24 8.35 -5.87
N VAL A 408 -1.60 8.33 -7.04
CA VAL A 408 -0.26 7.75 -7.20
C VAL A 408 0.85 8.77 -7.47
N GLU A 409 0.59 9.83 -8.23
CA GLU A 409 1.60 10.84 -8.60
C GLU A 409 1.44 12.13 -7.77
N THR A 410 0.23 12.69 -7.72
CA THR A 410 -0.04 13.91 -6.95
C THR A 410 0.15 13.70 -5.47
N SER A 411 -0.20 12.53 -4.95
CA SER A 411 0.05 12.16 -3.57
C SER A 411 1.55 12.21 -3.21
N GLN A 412 2.44 11.74 -4.09
CA GLN A 412 3.89 11.84 -3.93
C GLN A 412 4.34 13.31 -3.92
N ARG A 413 3.79 14.13 -4.81
CA ARG A 413 4.13 15.55 -4.88
C ARG A 413 3.68 16.34 -3.65
N ILE A 414 2.51 16.01 -3.07
CA ILE A 414 2.06 16.60 -1.81
C ILE A 414 3.02 16.21 -0.66
N VAL A 415 3.57 14.98 -0.64
CA VAL A 415 4.60 14.59 0.33
C VAL A 415 5.85 15.44 0.14
N ASP A 416 6.34 15.55 -1.09
CA ASP A 416 7.58 16.26 -1.41
C ASP A 416 7.49 17.75 -1.02
N VAL A 417 6.36 18.41 -1.27
CA VAL A 417 6.19 19.83 -0.91
C VAL A 417 6.05 20.02 0.61
N LEU A 418 5.37 19.09 1.32
CA LEU A 418 5.28 19.13 2.77
C LEU A 418 6.63 18.92 3.45
N TYR A 419 7.44 17.95 2.98
CA TYR A 419 8.80 17.78 3.49
C TYR A 419 9.68 18.96 3.13
N ARG A 420 9.56 19.53 1.93
CA ARG A 420 10.29 20.77 1.57
C ARG A 420 9.96 21.91 2.54
N CYS A 421 8.69 22.05 2.90
CA CYS A 421 8.23 23.01 3.89
C CYS A 421 8.82 22.73 5.29
N LEU A 422 8.69 21.48 5.76
CA LEU A 422 9.21 21.03 7.06
C LEU A 422 10.74 21.11 7.16
N SER A 423 11.47 21.00 6.04
CA SER A 423 12.93 21.12 6.02
C SER A 423 13.43 22.50 6.47
N GLN A 424 12.57 23.53 6.38
CA GLN A 424 12.84 24.87 6.90
C GLN A 424 12.68 24.92 8.42
N ALA A 425 11.69 24.20 8.96
CA ALA A 425 11.39 24.15 10.39
C ALA A 425 12.28 23.16 11.17
N MET A 426 12.73 22.10 10.51
CA MET A 426 13.49 20.98 11.09
C MET A 426 14.63 20.53 10.16
N PRO A 427 15.61 21.41 9.87
CA PRO A 427 16.63 21.17 8.84
C PRO A 427 17.43 19.88 9.05
N ASP A 428 17.65 19.48 10.30
CA ASP A 428 18.46 18.32 10.66
C ASP A 428 17.69 17.00 10.75
N ARG A 429 16.38 16.99 10.44
CA ARG A 429 15.52 15.80 10.55
C ARG A 429 14.88 15.38 9.23
N ILE A 430 14.74 16.29 8.28
CA ILE A 430 14.02 16.03 7.03
C ILE A 430 14.98 15.50 5.96
N PRO A 431 14.64 14.36 5.31
CA PRO A 431 15.41 13.85 4.18
C PRO A 431 15.23 14.71 2.93
N ALA A 432 16.16 14.60 1.99
CA ALA A 432 15.99 15.15 0.65
C ALA A 432 14.83 14.46 -0.11
N ALA A 433 14.46 14.98 -1.28
CA ALA A 433 13.39 14.38 -2.08
C ALA A 433 13.76 12.94 -2.48
N SER A 434 12.81 12.03 -2.33
CA SER A 434 12.90 10.71 -2.96
C SER A 434 12.52 10.80 -4.44
N GLN A 435 12.46 9.67 -5.13
CA GLN A 435 12.09 9.60 -6.55
C GLN A 435 10.81 10.35 -6.94
N GLY A 436 9.91 10.68 -6.01
CA GLY A 436 8.77 11.59 -6.22
C GLY A 436 7.74 11.12 -7.25
N THR A 437 7.68 9.81 -7.51
CA THR A 437 6.78 9.16 -8.46
C THR A 437 6.60 7.70 -8.05
N MET A 438 5.46 7.10 -8.41
CA MET A 438 5.26 5.65 -8.29
C MET A 438 5.62 4.88 -9.58
N ASN A 439 5.92 5.60 -10.67
CA ASN A 439 6.21 5.01 -11.99
C ASN A 439 5.16 3.97 -12.38
N ASN A 440 3.90 4.37 -12.44
CA ASN A 440 2.81 3.45 -12.73
C ASN A 440 2.93 2.93 -14.16
N VAL A 441 2.98 1.61 -14.29
CA VAL A 441 2.97 0.88 -15.54
C VAL A 441 1.74 -0.01 -15.54
N THR A 442 0.85 0.20 -16.50
CA THR A 442 -0.23 -0.72 -16.78
C THR A 442 -0.14 -1.23 -18.20
N PHE A 443 -0.60 -2.45 -18.40
CA PHE A 443 -0.85 -2.95 -19.74
C PHE A 443 -1.97 -3.96 -19.76
N GLY A 444 -2.55 -4.17 -20.94
CA GLY A 444 -3.44 -5.29 -21.18
C GLY A 444 -3.24 -5.86 -22.56
N ALA A 445 -3.48 -7.15 -22.67
CA ALA A 445 -3.28 -7.94 -23.86
C ALA A 445 -4.27 -9.12 -23.89
N ILE A 446 -4.33 -9.82 -25.01
CA ILE A 446 -4.85 -11.18 -25.06
C ILE A 446 -3.66 -12.12 -24.91
N ASP A 447 -3.65 -12.94 -23.86
CA ASP A 447 -2.57 -13.90 -23.64
C ASP A 447 -2.63 -14.99 -24.73
N PRO A 448 -1.58 -15.18 -25.55
CA PRO A 448 -1.58 -16.16 -26.63
C PRO A 448 -1.65 -17.60 -26.13
N ARG A 449 -1.32 -17.88 -24.86
CA ARG A 449 -1.33 -19.21 -24.23
C ARG A 449 -2.73 -19.64 -23.82
N THR A 450 -3.51 -18.72 -23.24
CA THR A 450 -4.85 -19.00 -22.69
C THR A 450 -5.98 -18.48 -23.57
N LYS A 451 -5.67 -17.59 -24.52
CA LYS A 451 -6.63 -16.82 -25.34
C LYS A 451 -7.59 -15.96 -24.52
N GLN A 452 -7.21 -15.63 -23.28
CA GLN A 452 -7.99 -14.78 -22.38
C GLN A 452 -7.38 -13.38 -22.27
N PRO A 453 -8.19 -12.34 -22.01
CA PRO A 453 -7.69 -11.02 -21.67
C PRO A 453 -6.91 -11.05 -20.35
N VAL A 454 -5.86 -10.24 -20.28
CA VAL A 454 -5.10 -9.95 -19.07
C VAL A 454 -5.00 -8.44 -18.86
N ALA A 455 -4.94 -8.02 -17.60
CA ALA A 455 -4.66 -6.65 -17.20
C ALA A 455 -3.62 -6.66 -16.07
N TYR A 456 -2.58 -5.88 -16.26
CA TYR A 456 -1.47 -5.74 -15.33
C TYR A 456 -1.38 -4.30 -14.82
N TYR A 457 -1.03 -4.18 -13.54
CA TYR A 457 -0.76 -2.92 -12.87
C TYR A 457 0.49 -3.09 -11.99
N GLU A 458 1.43 -2.15 -12.13
CA GLU A 458 2.64 -2.08 -11.31
C GLU A 458 3.07 -0.65 -10.98
N THR A 459 3.54 -0.44 -9.74
CA THR A 459 4.36 0.71 -9.36
C THR A 459 5.83 0.29 -9.28
N VAL A 460 6.73 0.99 -9.95
CA VAL A 460 8.16 0.65 -10.00
C VAL A 460 8.95 1.50 -9.00
N SER A 461 9.80 0.85 -8.20
CA SER A 461 10.63 1.47 -7.16
C SER A 461 11.73 2.38 -7.72
N GLY A 462 12.40 3.15 -6.85
CA GLY A 462 13.44 4.07 -7.27
C GLY A 462 14.33 4.53 -6.12
N GLY A 463 14.98 5.68 -6.28
CA GLY A 463 15.90 6.21 -5.27
C GLY A 463 15.19 6.89 -4.12
N MET A 464 15.56 6.56 -2.88
CA MET A 464 15.16 7.32 -1.70
C MET A 464 16.08 8.53 -1.52
N GLY A 465 15.52 9.66 -1.07
CA GLY A 465 16.32 10.84 -0.74
C GLY A 465 17.29 10.58 0.41
N ALA A 466 18.47 11.20 0.34
CA ALA A 466 19.46 11.11 1.41
C ALA A 466 18.92 11.67 2.73
N ARG A 467 19.34 11.06 3.84
CA ARG A 467 18.95 11.46 5.19
C ARG A 467 20.02 12.38 5.78
N PRO A 468 19.69 13.17 6.81
CA PRO A 468 20.68 14.00 7.52
C PRO A 468 21.90 13.25 8.06
N THR A 469 21.76 11.94 8.27
CA THR A 469 22.77 11.11 8.92
C THR A 469 23.26 9.92 8.09
N MET A 470 22.73 9.71 6.87
CA MET A 470 23.08 8.53 6.06
C MET A 470 22.54 8.65 4.62
N ASP A 471 23.16 7.92 3.69
CA ASP A 471 22.73 7.81 2.29
C ASP A 471 21.26 7.35 2.15
N GLY A 472 20.65 7.65 1.02
CA GLY A 472 19.34 7.12 0.63
C GLY A 472 19.42 5.65 0.22
N LEU A 473 18.35 4.90 0.47
CA LEU A 473 18.21 3.52 -0.02
C LEU A 473 17.95 3.51 -1.53
N SER A 474 18.56 2.56 -2.24
CA SER A 474 18.40 2.42 -3.69
C SER A 474 17.34 1.38 -4.04
N GLY A 475 16.56 1.63 -5.10
CA GLY A 475 15.57 0.68 -5.63
C GLY A 475 14.42 0.32 -4.68
N VAL A 476 14.01 1.24 -3.81
CA VAL A 476 12.92 1.03 -2.84
C VAL A 476 11.67 1.85 -3.18
N HIS A 477 10.51 1.37 -2.77
CA HIS A 477 9.29 2.18 -2.75
C HIS A 477 9.39 3.22 -1.64
N THR A 478 8.87 4.41 -1.92
CA THR A 478 8.93 5.55 -0.99
C THR A 478 7.57 6.18 -0.83
N HIS A 479 7.32 6.68 0.38
CA HIS A 479 6.16 7.49 0.74
C HIS A 479 4.82 6.81 0.52
N MET A 480 4.04 7.20 -0.49
CA MET A 480 2.64 6.84 -0.61
C MET A 480 2.41 5.40 -1.09
N THR A 481 3.48 4.62 -1.25
CA THR A 481 3.44 3.20 -1.59
C THR A 481 4.46 2.40 -0.77
N ASN A 482 4.07 1.18 -0.41
CA ASN A 482 4.89 0.16 0.24
C ASN A 482 4.61 -1.23 -0.39
N SER A 483 4.15 -1.25 -1.65
CA SER A 483 3.90 -2.50 -2.38
C SER A 483 5.22 -3.22 -2.63
N LEU A 484 5.18 -4.55 -2.66
CA LEU A 484 6.30 -5.35 -3.14
C LEU A 484 6.35 -5.33 -4.67
N ASN A 485 7.53 -5.58 -5.24
CA ASN A 485 7.64 -5.88 -6.65
C ASN A 485 6.93 -7.21 -6.98
N THR A 486 6.43 -7.35 -8.21
CA THR A 486 6.00 -8.68 -8.68
C THR A 486 7.24 -9.56 -8.85
N PRO A 487 7.28 -10.79 -8.28
CA PRO A 487 8.33 -11.76 -8.58
C PRO A 487 8.39 -12.04 -10.08
N ILE A 488 9.60 -12.22 -10.62
CA ILE A 488 9.83 -12.36 -12.07
C ILE A 488 9.06 -13.56 -12.61
N GLU A 489 9.15 -14.69 -11.93
CA GLU A 489 8.48 -15.93 -12.31
C GLU A 489 6.96 -15.77 -12.26
N ALA A 490 6.43 -15.06 -11.26
CA ALA A 490 5.00 -14.79 -11.16
C ALA A 490 4.51 -13.88 -12.30
N LEU A 491 5.32 -12.87 -12.67
CA LEU A 491 5.03 -11.96 -13.77
C LEU A 491 4.99 -12.71 -15.12
N GLU A 492 6.04 -13.47 -15.46
CA GLU A 492 6.11 -14.21 -16.74
C GLU A 492 5.12 -15.39 -16.79
N HIS A 493 4.76 -15.93 -15.62
CA HIS A 493 3.72 -16.94 -15.55
C HIS A 493 2.33 -16.34 -15.85
N ALA A 494 1.99 -15.22 -15.23
CA ALA A 494 0.64 -14.65 -15.31
C ALA A 494 0.39 -13.81 -16.57
N TYR A 495 1.44 -13.22 -17.16
CA TYR A 495 1.29 -12.24 -18.24
C TYR A 495 2.19 -12.56 -19.44
N PRO A 496 1.79 -12.17 -20.68
CA PRO A 496 2.56 -12.41 -21.89
C PRO A 496 3.68 -11.38 -22.06
N VAL A 497 4.57 -11.32 -21.07
CA VAL A 497 5.76 -10.47 -21.06
C VAL A 497 6.96 -11.25 -20.56
N ARG A 498 8.16 -10.78 -20.90
CA ARG A 498 9.43 -11.29 -20.39
C ARG A 498 10.26 -10.14 -19.82
N LEU A 499 10.79 -10.33 -18.62
CA LEU A 499 11.66 -9.33 -18.00
C LEU A 499 13.10 -9.53 -18.49
N LEU A 500 13.59 -8.59 -19.30
CA LEU A 500 14.94 -8.66 -19.85
C LEU A 500 15.99 -8.12 -18.87
N ARG A 501 15.61 -7.10 -18.10
CA ARG A 501 16.49 -6.42 -17.16
C ARG A 501 15.71 -5.93 -15.95
N TYR A 502 16.29 -6.18 -14.78
CA TYR A 502 15.92 -5.51 -13.54
C TYR A 502 17.18 -5.25 -12.72
N SER A 503 17.67 -4.01 -12.74
CA SER A 503 18.92 -3.62 -12.09
C SER A 503 18.82 -2.26 -11.45
N LEU A 504 19.72 -1.93 -10.53
CA LEU A 504 19.90 -0.54 -10.11
C LEU A 504 20.34 0.32 -11.30
N ARG A 505 19.90 1.58 -11.32
CA ARG A 505 20.33 2.61 -12.24
C ARG A 505 21.50 3.36 -11.61
N HIS A 506 22.69 2.77 -11.70
CA HIS A 506 23.88 3.27 -11.02
C HIS A 506 24.15 4.74 -11.31
N ASN A 507 24.53 5.49 -10.26
CA ASN A 507 24.85 6.91 -10.30
C ASN A 507 23.67 7.83 -10.70
N SER A 508 22.44 7.40 -10.41
CA SER A 508 21.26 8.26 -10.54
C SER A 508 20.95 9.03 -9.27
N GLY A 509 21.46 8.61 -8.11
CA GLY A 509 21.32 9.35 -6.86
C GLY A 509 22.13 10.65 -6.83
N GLY A 510 21.53 11.73 -6.31
CA GLY A 510 22.16 13.04 -6.17
C GLY A 510 23.33 13.03 -5.19
N ARG A 511 24.38 13.80 -5.51
CA ARG A 511 25.60 13.87 -4.71
C ARG A 511 25.44 14.86 -3.55
N GLY A 512 26.06 14.54 -2.43
CA GLY A 512 26.12 15.38 -1.24
C GLY A 512 27.03 14.70 -0.22
N LYS A 513 27.11 15.24 1.00
CA LYS A 513 27.75 14.55 2.14
C LYS A 513 27.15 13.15 2.31
N TRP A 514 25.83 13.07 2.14
CA TRP A 514 25.10 11.82 1.99
C TRP A 514 24.46 11.79 0.60
N ARG A 515 24.61 10.66 -0.08
CA ARG A 515 24.15 10.44 -1.44
C ARG A 515 22.69 10.02 -1.46
N GLY A 516 21.93 10.51 -2.44
CA GLY A 516 20.62 9.95 -2.74
C GLY A 516 20.75 8.49 -3.20
N GLY A 517 19.72 7.69 -2.99
CA GLY A 517 19.67 6.34 -3.51
C GLY A 517 19.53 6.31 -5.03
N ASP A 518 20.05 5.26 -5.66
CA ASP A 518 19.89 5.02 -7.09
C ASP A 518 18.48 4.51 -7.41
N GLY A 519 17.95 4.92 -8.57
CA GLY A 519 16.76 4.37 -9.18
C GLY A 519 16.96 2.93 -9.69
N VAL A 520 16.01 2.43 -10.49
CA VAL A 520 16.09 1.12 -11.14
C VAL A 520 15.89 1.23 -12.64
N VAL A 521 16.37 0.24 -13.37
CA VAL A 521 16.06 0.00 -14.78
C VAL A 521 15.23 -1.27 -14.85
N ARG A 522 14.04 -1.18 -15.46
CA ARG A 522 13.14 -2.31 -15.66
C ARG A 522 12.73 -2.41 -17.13
N GLU A 523 13.09 -3.52 -17.78
CA GLU A 523 12.87 -3.75 -19.22
C GLU A 523 11.94 -4.94 -19.45
N LEU A 524 10.75 -4.67 -20.00
CA LEU A 524 9.72 -5.64 -20.30
C LEU A 524 9.59 -5.83 -21.81
N ARG A 525 9.89 -7.02 -22.29
CA ARG A 525 9.57 -7.45 -23.66
C ARG A 525 8.14 -7.96 -23.72
N PHE A 526 7.35 -7.45 -24.64
CA PHE A 526 6.00 -7.95 -24.87
C PHE A 526 6.02 -9.20 -25.77
N LEU A 527 5.27 -10.23 -25.37
CA LEU A 527 5.13 -11.51 -26.10
C LEU A 527 3.77 -11.60 -26.83
N ALA A 528 3.04 -10.49 -26.86
CA ALA A 528 1.81 -10.30 -27.59
C ALA A 528 1.57 -8.81 -27.78
N ARG A 529 0.77 -8.43 -28.78
CA ARG A 529 0.30 -7.05 -28.92
C ARG A 529 -0.42 -6.61 -27.64
N ALA A 530 -0.04 -5.47 -27.10
CA ALA A 530 -0.55 -4.94 -25.84
C ALA A 530 -0.83 -3.44 -25.92
N GLN A 531 -1.78 -2.97 -25.12
CA GLN A 531 -1.93 -1.53 -24.86
C GLN A 531 -1.26 -1.23 -23.53
N VAL A 532 -0.30 -0.31 -23.54
CA VAL A 532 0.49 0.12 -22.38
C VAL A 532 0.09 1.53 -22.00
N THR A 533 -0.07 1.78 -20.70
CA THR A 533 -0.16 3.14 -20.15
C THR A 533 0.90 3.32 -19.08
N VAL A 534 1.57 4.47 -19.12
CA VAL A 534 2.51 4.90 -18.08
C VAL A 534 2.01 6.22 -17.51
N LEU A 535 1.85 6.28 -16.18
CA LEU A 535 1.67 7.52 -15.44
C LEU A 535 2.87 7.69 -14.53
N SER A 536 3.68 8.72 -14.77
CA SER A 536 4.93 8.88 -14.07
C SER A 536 5.36 10.35 -14.00
N GLU A 537 6.21 10.68 -13.03
CA GLU A 537 6.64 12.05 -12.69
C GLU A 537 8.16 12.16 -12.61
N ARG A 538 8.68 13.38 -12.44
CA ARG A 538 10.14 13.64 -12.32
C ARG A 538 10.93 13.27 -13.58
N ARG A 539 10.34 13.51 -14.75
CA ARG A 539 10.99 13.49 -16.07
C ARG A 539 11.37 14.91 -16.51
N LYS A 540 10.61 15.93 -16.10
CA LYS A 540 10.94 17.35 -16.33
C LYS A 540 11.62 17.98 -15.11
N PHE A 541 11.07 17.77 -13.92
CA PHE A 541 11.62 18.32 -12.67
C PHE A 541 12.34 17.25 -11.85
N ALA A 542 13.65 17.36 -11.68
CA ALA A 542 14.44 16.41 -10.90
C ALA A 542 14.04 16.38 -9.40
N PRO A 543 14.20 15.24 -8.70
CA PRO A 543 14.10 15.19 -7.24
C PRO A 543 15.15 16.08 -6.57
N TYR A 544 14.71 17.06 -5.78
CA TYR A 544 15.60 18.06 -5.19
C TYR A 544 16.56 17.49 -4.14
N GLY A 545 17.79 17.97 -4.12
CA GLY A 545 18.71 17.83 -3.00
C GLY A 545 18.39 18.84 -1.89
N LEU A 546 18.92 18.62 -0.69
CA LEU A 546 18.80 19.56 0.44
C LEU A 546 20.16 20.02 0.96
N HIS A 547 20.18 21.21 1.54
CA HIS A 547 21.36 21.81 2.20
C HIS A 547 22.60 21.86 1.30
N GLY A 548 22.43 22.30 0.06
CA GLY A 548 23.51 22.48 -0.91
C GLY A 548 23.94 21.21 -1.66
N ALA A 549 23.25 20.09 -1.46
CA ALA A 549 23.46 18.87 -2.24
C ALA A 549 22.79 18.92 -3.62
N GLU A 550 23.25 18.06 -4.52
CA GLU A 550 22.74 17.92 -5.88
C GLU A 550 21.41 17.15 -5.92
N ALA A 551 20.62 17.45 -6.95
CA ALA A 551 19.40 16.72 -7.28
C ALA A 551 19.68 15.29 -7.77
N GLY A 552 18.71 14.40 -7.63
CA GLY A 552 18.73 13.09 -8.27
C GLY A 552 18.54 13.20 -9.79
N ALA A 553 19.02 12.21 -10.53
CA ALA A 553 18.81 12.15 -11.97
C ALA A 553 17.31 11.92 -12.30
N PRO A 554 16.74 12.64 -13.29
CA PRO A 554 15.38 12.40 -13.77
C PRO A 554 15.15 10.97 -14.27
N GLY A 555 13.89 10.55 -14.26
CA GLY A 555 13.45 9.29 -14.86
C GLY A 555 13.42 9.36 -16.39
N ILE A 556 13.44 8.20 -17.05
CA ILE A 556 13.38 8.06 -18.51
C ILE A 556 12.43 6.91 -18.86
N ASN A 557 11.54 7.15 -19.81
CA ASN A 557 10.66 6.14 -20.40
C ASN A 557 11.11 5.90 -21.85
N LEU A 558 11.39 4.66 -22.24
CA LEU A 558 11.78 4.30 -23.61
C LEU A 558 10.93 3.13 -24.12
N ILE A 559 10.59 3.14 -25.41
CA ILE A 559 10.16 1.96 -26.15
C ILE A 559 11.20 1.65 -27.22
N THR A 560 11.67 0.41 -27.26
CA THR A 560 12.51 -0.11 -28.33
C THR A 560 11.69 -1.06 -29.18
N GLN A 561 11.50 -0.71 -30.45
CA GLN A 561 10.79 -1.52 -31.42
C GLN A 561 11.61 -2.77 -31.78
N ASN A 562 10.96 -3.83 -32.27
CA ASN A 562 11.64 -5.06 -32.68
C ASN A 562 12.73 -4.86 -33.76
N ASN A 563 12.67 -3.77 -34.53
CA ASN A 563 13.71 -3.39 -35.50
C ASN A 563 14.94 -2.68 -34.86
N GLY A 564 14.97 -2.54 -33.53
CA GLY A 564 16.04 -1.88 -32.77
C GLY A 564 15.89 -0.36 -32.62
N LYS A 565 14.86 0.26 -33.21
CA LYS A 565 14.63 1.70 -33.07
C LYS A 565 14.10 2.02 -31.67
N ALA A 566 14.83 2.85 -30.94
CA ALA A 566 14.42 3.36 -29.63
C ALA A 566 13.77 4.75 -29.75
N GLU A 567 12.67 4.95 -29.04
CA GLU A 567 11.96 6.22 -28.88
C GLU A 567 11.87 6.55 -27.39
N GLN A 568 12.28 7.76 -27.02
CA GLN A 568 12.03 8.29 -25.68
C GLN A 568 10.63 8.90 -25.61
N LEU A 569 9.89 8.52 -24.57
CA LEU A 569 8.51 8.90 -24.39
C LEU A 569 8.35 9.93 -23.27
N PRO A 570 7.24 10.69 -23.26
CA PRO A 570 6.90 11.61 -22.17
C PRO A 570 6.74 10.93 -20.81
N SER A 571 6.59 11.76 -19.77
CA SER A 571 6.27 11.34 -18.39
C SER A 571 4.98 10.52 -18.32
N LYS A 572 3.99 10.82 -19.16
CA LYS A 572 2.74 10.07 -19.24
C LYS A 572 2.37 9.80 -20.68
N PHE A 573 1.98 8.57 -20.98
CA PHE A 573 1.55 8.18 -22.33
C PHE A 573 0.71 6.91 -22.30
N THR A 574 -0.13 6.75 -23.32
CA THR A 574 -0.77 5.48 -23.69
C THR A 574 -0.39 5.13 -25.12
N ARG A 575 0.08 3.89 -25.35
CA ARG A 575 0.52 3.41 -26.67
C ARG A 575 0.13 1.95 -26.86
N TRP A 576 -0.11 1.58 -28.11
CA TRP A 576 -0.07 0.18 -28.52
C TRP A 576 1.38 -0.21 -28.78
N VAL A 577 1.76 -1.39 -28.33
CA VAL A 577 3.06 -2.04 -28.60
C VAL A 577 2.81 -3.36 -29.29
N GLU A 578 3.72 -3.74 -30.18
CA GLU A 578 3.64 -5.01 -30.90
C GLU A 578 4.45 -6.10 -30.18
N GLU A 579 4.24 -7.35 -30.58
CA GLU A 579 5.06 -8.46 -30.10
C GLU A 579 6.54 -8.22 -30.42
N GLY A 580 7.41 -8.41 -29.42
CA GLY A 580 8.85 -8.19 -29.52
C GLY A 580 9.33 -6.82 -29.06
N ASP A 581 8.44 -5.82 -29.00
CA ASP A 581 8.77 -4.49 -28.50
C ASP A 581 9.16 -4.55 -27.01
N VAL A 582 10.04 -3.63 -26.59
CA VAL A 582 10.56 -3.55 -25.22
C VAL A 582 10.25 -2.20 -24.60
N LEU A 583 9.50 -2.19 -23.50
CA LEU A 583 9.34 -1.02 -22.63
C LEU A 583 10.46 -0.99 -21.60
N SER A 584 11.22 0.11 -21.53
CA SER A 584 12.21 0.37 -20.49
C SER A 584 11.76 1.54 -19.62
N ILE A 585 11.60 1.27 -18.32
CA ILE A 585 11.36 2.29 -17.30
C ILE A 585 12.64 2.45 -16.49
N GLN A 586 13.27 3.62 -16.62
CA GLN A 586 14.41 4.02 -15.82
C GLN A 586 13.93 5.02 -14.78
N THR A 587 13.84 4.60 -13.51
CA THR A 587 13.23 5.42 -12.48
C THR A 587 14.20 6.51 -11.97
N PRO A 588 13.67 7.60 -11.39
CA PRO A 588 14.51 8.66 -10.83
C PRO A 588 15.36 8.17 -9.65
N GLY A 589 16.51 8.82 -9.45
CA GLY A 589 17.26 8.71 -8.19
C GLY A 589 16.69 9.61 -7.09
N GLY A 590 17.18 9.48 -5.87
CA GLY A 590 16.88 10.42 -4.78
C GLY A 590 17.81 11.63 -4.80
N GLY A 591 17.39 12.75 -4.20
CA GLY A 591 18.26 13.90 -3.96
C GLY A 591 19.33 13.63 -2.90
N GLY A 592 20.48 14.31 -3.00
CA GLY A 592 21.54 14.26 -1.98
C GLY A 592 21.23 15.13 -0.77
N TRP A 593 22.03 15.01 0.29
CA TRP A 593 21.91 15.82 1.50
C TRP A 593 23.27 16.36 1.96
N GLY A 594 23.34 17.67 2.18
CA GLY A 594 24.54 18.38 2.62
C GLY A 594 25.61 18.55 1.53
N THR A 595 26.45 19.56 1.65
CA THR A 595 27.59 19.78 0.73
C THR A 595 28.59 18.62 0.81
N ALA A 596 29.03 18.13 -0.36
CA ALA A 596 29.93 16.99 -0.52
C ALA A 596 31.35 17.25 -0.01
#